data_AF-A0A2V4W9S7-F1
#
_entry.id   AF-A0A2V4W9S7-F1
#
_cell.length_a   1.000
_cell.length_b   1.000
_cell.length_c   1.000
_cell.angle_alpha   90.00
_cell.angle_beta   90.00
_cell.angle_gamma   90.00
#
_symmetry.space_group_name_H-M   'P 1'
#
loop_
_entity.id
_entity.type
_entity.pdbx_description
1 polymer ?
#
loop_
_entity_poly.entity_id
_entity_poly.type
_entity_poly.pdbx_seq_one_letter_code
_entity_poly.pdbx_strand_id
1 'polypeptide(L)' 'MLLLLRLNEISVKYEQEELVELGLQTAEGEFTEENIQQWIEEHQV' A
#
# COMPACT_ATOMS: atom_id res chain seq x y z
N MET A 1 2.37 7.59 0.46
CA MET A 1 1.69 6.68 -0.48
C MET A 1 0.17 6.89 -0.50
N LEU A 2 -0.57 6.51 0.54
CA LEU A 2 -2.05 6.56 0.55
C LEU A 2 -2.68 7.90 0.15
N LEU A 3 -2.10 9.03 0.59
CA LEU A 3 -2.56 10.36 0.19
C LEU A 3 -2.43 10.57 -1.32
N LEU A 4 -1.33 10.11 -1.94
CA LEU A 4 -1.12 10.23 -3.38
C LEU A 4 -2.14 9.40 -4.15
N LEU A 5 -2.45 8.17 -3.69
CA LEU A 5 -3.49 7.34 -4.29
C LEU A 5 -4.84 8.06 -4.30
N ARG A 6 -5.24 8.61 -3.16
CA ARG A 6 -6.49 9.37 -3.03
C ARG A 6 -6.55 10.59 -3.95
N LEU A 7 -5.45 11.32 -4.10
CA LEU A 7 -5.36 12.48 -5.00
C LEU A 7 -5.48 12.09 -6.48
N ASN A 8 -5.18 10.83 -6.81
CA ASN A 8 -5.32 10.27 -8.16
C ASN A 8 -6.59 9.43 -8.31
N GLU A 9 -7.57 9.61 -7.41
CA GLU A 9 -8.87 8.91 -7.44
C GLU A 9 -8.76 7.38 -7.32
N ILE A 10 -7.62 6.87 -6.84
CA ILE A 10 -7.43 5.45 -6.54
C ILE A 10 -7.84 5.24 -5.09
N SER A 11 -8.92 4.49 -4.91
CA SER A 11 -9.40 4.06 -3.59
C SER A 11 -8.88 2.66 -3.29
N VAL A 12 -8.32 2.48 -2.10
CA VAL A 12 -7.89 1.17 -1.60
C VAL A 12 -8.56 0.89 -0.27
N LYS A 13 -8.92 -0.38 -0.03
CA LYS A 13 -9.49 -0.85 1.22
C LYS A 13 -8.50 -1.79 1.88
N TYR A 14 -8.21 -1.54 3.14
CA TYR A 14 -7.25 -2.32 3.94
C TYR A 14 -7.68 -2.30 5.40
N GLU A 15 -7.27 -3.30 6.15
CA GLU A 15 -7.33 -3.30 7.60
C GLU A 15 -6.11 -2.58 8.20
N GLN A 16 -6.24 -2.10 9.44
CA GLN A 16 -5.18 -1.32 10.08
C GLN A 16 -3.89 -2.14 10.27
N GLU A 17 -4.02 -3.44 10.55
CA GLU A 17 -2.89 -4.36 10.72
C GLU A 17 -2.09 -4.52 9.42
N GLU A 18 -2.78 -4.72 8.30
CA GLU A 18 -2.16 -4.86 6.97
C GLU A 18 -1.40 -3.60 6.58
N LEU A 19 -1.94 -2.41 6.88
CA LEU A 19 -1.24 -1.16 6.61
C LEU A 19 0.02 -0.99 7.47
N VAL A 20 -0.01 -1.45 8.73
CA VAL A 20 1.16 -1.42 9.62
C VAL A 20 2.25 -2.35 9.07
N GLU A 21 1.88 -3.56 8.66
CA GLU A 21 2.80 -4.54 8.08
C GLU A 21 3.44 -4.00 6.80
N LEU A 22 2.64 -3.46 5.87
CA LEU A 22 3.14 -2.82 4.65
C LEU A 22 4.18 -1.73 4.96
N GLY A 23 3.90 -0.88 5.96
CA GLY A 23 4.78 0.20 6.38
C GLY A 23 6.11 -0.31 6.96
N LEU A 24 6.06 -1.34 7.80
CA LEU A 24 7.25 -1.95 8.41
C LEU A 24 8.13 -2.63 7.36
N GLN A 25 7.55 -3.50 6.53
CA GLN A 25 8.31 -4.23 5.50
C GLN A 25 8.89 -3.29 4.43
N THR A 26 8.19 -2.19 4.12
CA THR A 26 8.75 -1.14 3.24
C THR A 26 9.94 -0.44 3.90
N ALA A 27 9.85 -0.11 5.21
CA ALA A 27 10.93 0.58 5.93
C ALA A 27 12.17 -0.30 6.13
N GLU A 28 11.98 -1.61 6.25
CA GLU A 28 13.06 -2.60 6.34
C GLU A 28 13.71 -2.90 4.98
N GLY A 29 13.09 -2.44 3.89
CA GLY A 29 13.56 -2.65 2.52
C GLY A 29 13.20 -4.03 1.95
N GLU A 30 12.32 -4.78 2.63
CA GLU A 30 11.82 -6.08 2.17
C GLU A 30 10.78 -5.91 1.05
N PHE A 31 9.94 -4.88 1.15
CA PHE A 31 8.96 -4.55 0.11
C PHE A 31 9.56 -3.59 -0.91
N THR A 32 9.65 -4.08 -2.15
CA THR A 32 10.08 -3.28 -3.30
C THR A 32 8.91 -2.43 -3.84
N GLU A 33 9.22 -1.55 -4.79
CA GLU A 33 8.19 -0.82 -5.54
C GLU A 33 7.16 -1.77 -6.19
N GLU A 34 7.62 -2.90 -6.75
CA GLU A 34 6.75 -3.91 -7.35
C GLU A 34 5.81 -4.55 -6.32
N ASN A 35 6.29 -4.83 -5.10
CA ASN A 35 5.45 -5.35 -4.02
C ASN A 35 4.41 -4.34 -3.58
N ILE A 36 4.79 -3.07 -3.46
CA ILE A 36 3.88 -1.98 -3.10
C ILE A 36 2.83 -1.78 -4.19
N GLN A 37 3.23 -1.82 -5.47
CA GLN A 37 2.30 -1.73 -6.59
C GLN A 37 1.29 -2.88 -6.55
N GLN A 38 1.76 -4.13 -6.38
CA GLN A 38 0.90 -5.29 -6.28
C GLN A 38 -0.09 -5.15 -5.10
N TRP A 39 0.39 -4.71 -3.94
CA TRP A 39 -0.48 -4.47 -2.78
C TRP A 39 -1.58 -3.45 -3.11
N ILE A 40 -1.24 -2.35 -3.79
CA ILE A 40 -2.23 -1.34 -4.22
C ILE A 40 -3.27 -1.96 -5.15
N GLU A 41 -2.84 -2.74 -6.14
CA GLU A 41 -3.73 -3.41 -7.12
C GLU A 41 -4.68 -4.41 -6.45
N GLU A 42 -4.19 -5.20 -5.48
CA GLU A 42 -4.98 -6.19 -4.74
C GLU A 42 -6.04 -5.56 -3.83
N HIS A 43 -5.77 -4.36 -3.32
CA HIS A 43 -6.63 -3.66 -2.35
C HIS A 43 -7.50 -2.57 -2.99
N GLN A 44 -7.39 -2.34 -4.30
CA GLN A 44 -8.17 -1.32 -5.02
C GLN A 44 -9.67 -1.68 -5.06
N VAL A 45 -10.53 -0.66 -4.89
CA VAL A 45 -12.01 -0.76 -4.89
C VAL A 45 -12.67 0.29 -5.78
#